data_AF-A0A3N9UVY2-F1
#
_entry.id   AF-A0A3N9UVY2-F1
#
_cell.length_a   1.000
_cell.length_b   1.000
_cell.length_c   1.000
_cell.angle_alpha   90.00
_cell.angle_beta   90.00
_cell.angle_gamma   90.00
#
_symmetry.space_group_name_H-M   'P 1'
#
loop_
_entity.id
_entity.type
_entity.pdbx_description
1 polymer ?
#
loop_
_entity_poly.entity_id
_entity_poly.type
_entity_poly.pdbx_seq_one_letter_code
_entity_poly.pdbx_strand_id
1 'polypeptide(L)'
;MPLKIGLVGCGAIGSEIARAIDNGRISADLVAICDHNPETAKSLIDRLEKKPIKAKLEELVSLSDVVVEAASQRAVPAIARAALAKGKNLMIMSVGALMDGDFFQEVQDLASKNNSRVFLPSGAIAGLDGLKSASIGTIERISLTTTKNPKGLEGAPYILLQKIDLRALTQAAVVFEGAASEAVRGFPANVNVAATLSLAARGVPVHVKIVADPNIHVNRHEIVVEGEFGKIFTKVENVPSPSNPKTSYLAALSAIATLRSIVDPVKIGT
;
A
#
# COMPACT_ATOMS: atom_id res chain seq x y z
N MET A 1 -12.16 4.73 -25.14
CA MET A 1 -12.46 5.75 -24.11
C MET A 1 -11.37 5.67 -23.05
N PRO A 2 -10.90 6.80 -22.49
CA PRO A 2 -9.92 6.78 -21.41
C PRO A 2 -10.50 6.05 -20.18
N LEU A 3 -9.62 5.38 -19.44
CA LEU A 3 -9.99 4.66 -18.22
C LEU A 3 -10.49 5.64 -17.15
N LYS A 4 -11.67 5.39 -16.56
CA LYS A 4 -12.23 6.23 -15.51
C LYS A 4 -11.78 5.77 -14.13
N ILE A 5 -11.16 6.66 -13.37
CA ILE A 5 -10.63 6.40 -12.03
C ILE A 5 -11.44 7.16 -10.99
N GLY A 6 -11.86 6.46 -9.93
CA GLY A 6 -12.42 7.05 -8.71
C GLY A 6 -11.43 6.90 -7.57
N LEU A 7 -11.15 7.99 -6.85
CA LEU A 7 -10.17 8.01 -5.76
C LEU A 7 -10.85 8.16 -4.40
N VAL A 8 -10.59 7.22 -3.48
CA VAL A 8 -11.03 7.30 -2.08
C VAL A 8 -9.82 7.56 -1.18
N GLY A 9 -9.80 8.73 -0.53
CA GLY A 9 -8.71 9.20 0.31
C GLY A 9 -7.88 10.28 -0.37
N CYS A 10 -7.88 11.48 0.20
CA CYS A 10 -7.26 12.70 -0.30
C CYS A 10 -5.99 13.08 0.48
N GLY A 11 -5.41 12.13 1.22
CA GLY A 11 -4.15 12.31 1.94
C GLY A 11 -2.94 12.36 1.00
N ALA A 12 -1.75 12.12 1.56
CA ALA A 12 -0.48 12.20 0.83
C ALA A 12 -0.45 11.36 -0.46
N ILE A 13 -0.81 10.07 -0.39
CA ILE A 13 -0.80 9.17 -1.56
C ILE A 13 -1.88 9.56 -2.57
N GLY A 14 -3.12 9.75 -2.13
CA GLY A 14 -4.22 10.11 -3.03
C GLY A 14 -3.98 11.43 -3.76
N SER A 15 -3.41 12.43 -3.09
CA SER A 15 -3.03 13.69 -3.71
C SER A 15 -1.98 13.53 -4.82
N GLU A 16 -0.98 12.66 -4.64
CA GLU A 16 0.02 12.38 -5.69
C GLU A 16 -0.60 11.64 -6.88
N ILE A 17 -1.47 10.66 -6.62
CA ILE A 17 -2.19 9.93 -7.66
C ILE A 17 -3.07 10.90 -8.47
N ALA A 18 -3.84 11.75 -7.78
CA ALA A 18 -4.71 12.72 -8.44
C ALA A 18 -3.92 13.69 -9.33
N ARG A 19 -2.81 14.23 -8.82
CA ARG A 19 -1.91 15.09 -9.60
C ARG A 19 -1.33 14.37 -10.82
N ALA A 20 -0.96 13.10 -10.71
CA ALA A 20 -0.40 12.32 -11.81
C ALA A 20 -1.42 12.03 -12.92
N ILE A 21 -2.70 11.92 -12.59
CA ILE A 21 -3.77 11.78 -13.60
C ILE A 21 -4.06 13.14 -14.25
N ASP A 22 -4.13 14.20 -13.44
CA ASP A 22 -4.45 15.55 -13.87
C ASP A 22 -3.41 16.09 -14.87
N ASN A 23 -2.12 15.91 -14.57
CA ASN A 23 -1.02 16.33 -15.44
C ASN A 23 -0.68 15.36 -16.61
N GLY A 24 -1.51 14.33 -16.82
CA GLY A 24 -1.36 13.42 -17.95
C GLY A 24 -0.22 12.39 -17.85
N ARG A 25 0.39 12.19 -16.68
CA ARG A 25 1.35 11.08 -16.48
C ARG A 25 0.69 9.71 -16.54
N ILE A 26 -0.63 9.64 -16.36
CA ILE A 26 -1.47 8.45 -16.56
C ILE A 26 -2.50 8.79 -17.63
N SER A 27 -2.62 7.96 -18.68
CA SER A 27 -3.64 8.13 -19.73
C SER A 27 -5.02 7.66 -19.23
N ALA A 28 -5.58 8.39 -18.27
CA ALA A 28 -6.84 8.10 -17.59
C ALA A 28 -7.52 9.41 -17.16
N ASP A 29 -8.79 9.30 -16.79
CA ASP A 29 -9.57 10.41 -16.25
C ASP A 29 -9.90 10.16 -14.78
N LEU A 30 -9.58 11.13 -13.93
CA LEU A 30 -10.05 11.15 -12.55
C LEU A 30 -11.46 11.71 -12.57
N VAL A 31 -12.47 10.86 -12.39
CA VAL A 31 -13.89 11.25 -12.54
C VAL A 31 -14.52 11.70 -11.23
N ALA A 32 -14.08 11.13 -10.11
CA ALA A 32 -14.66 11.37 -8.81
C ALA A 32 -13.62 11.17 -7.70
N ILE A 33 -13.78 11.96 -6.63
CA ILE A 33 -12.98 11.89 -5.42
C ILE A 33 -13.91 11.82 -4.21
N CYS A 34 -13.56 10.99 -3.23
CA CYS A 34 -14.24 10.85 -1.95
C CYS A 34 -13.23 10.88 -0.79
N ASP A 35 -13.55 11.59 0.29
CA ASP A 35 -12.80 11.56 1.55
C ASP A 35 -13.78 11.68 2.71
N HIS A 36 -13.44 11.13 3.88
CA HIS A 36 -14.25 11.30 5.09
C HIS A 36 -14.31 12.78 5.53
N ASN A 37 -13.27 13.56 5.21
CA ASN A 37 -13.18 14.98 5.46
C ASN A 37 -13.52 15.76 4.17
N PRO A 38 -14.71 16.40 4.10
CA PRO A 38 -15.15 17.09 2.90
C PRO A 38 -14.23 18.25 2.51
N GLU A 39 -13.54 18.87 3.47
CA GLU A 39 -12.60 19.97 3.20
C GLU A 39 -11.30 19.47 2.56
N THR A 40 -10.84 18.27 2.94
CA THR A 40 -9.66 17.66 2.31
C THR A 40 -9.93 17.32 0.85
N ALA A 41 -11.10 16.75 0.54
CA ALA A 41 -11.52 16.50 -0.83
C ALA A 41 -11.65 17.80 -1.64
N LYS A 42 -12.29 18.83 -1.07
CA LYS A 42 -12.41 20.15 -1.71
C LYS A 42 -11.05 20.78 -1.99
N SER A 43 -10.16 20.81 -1.01
CA SER A 43 -8.81 21.39 -1.17
C SER A 43 -7.98 20.67 -2.24
N LEU A 44 -8.15 19.35 -2.38
CA LEU A 44 -7.50 18.61 -3.47
C LEU A 44 -8.09 19.00 -4.83
N ILE A 45 -9.41 18.99 -4.97
CA ILE A 45 -10.11 19.38 -6.22
C ILE A 45 -9.73 20.80 -6.66
N ASP A 46 -9.64 21.75 -5.72
CA ASP A 46 -9.28 23.13 -5.99
C ASP A 46 -7.88 23.27 -6.60
N ARG A 47 -6.97 22.32 -6.34
CA ARG A 47 -5.60 22.31 -6.88
C ARG A 47 -5.44 21.59 -8.21
N LEU A 48 -6.46 20.86 -8.68
CA LEU A 48 -6.44 20.11 -9.94
C LEU A 48 -7.04 20.95 -11.07
N GLU A 49 -6.57 20.78 -12.30
CA GLU A 49 -7.10 21.48 -13.47
C GLU A 49 -8.42 20.86 -13.94
N LYS A 50 -8.53 19.53 -13.97
CA LYS A 50 -9.68 18.79 -14.53
C LYS A 50 -10.92 18.72 -13.63
N LYS A 51 -10.85 19.26 -12.40
CA LYS A 51 -11.96 19.39 -11.42
C LYS A 51 -12.88 18.15 -11.31
N PRO A 52 -12.41 17.02 -10.75
CA PRO A 52 -13.25 15.83 -10.56
C PRO A 52 -14.42 16.08 -9.61
N ILE A 53 -15.47 15.27 -9.74
CA ILE A 53 -16.67 15.39 -8.91
C ILE A 53 -16.34 14.99 -7.47
N LYS A 54 -16.74 15.83 -6.50
CA LYS A 54 -16.77 15.43 -5.09
C LYS A 54 -17.99 14.54 -4.87
N ALA A 55 -17.78 13.24 -4.70
CA ALA A 55 -18.84 12.24 -4.65
C ALA A 55 -18.85 11.47 -3.32
N LYS A 56 -20.00 10.87 -3.01
CA LYS A 56 -20.08 9.78 -2.00
C LYS A 56 -19.55 8.48 -2.62
N LEU A 57 -19.25 7.48 -1.78
CA LEU A 57 -18.63 6.22 -2.20
C LEU A 57 -19.44 5.53 -3.32
N GLU A 58 -20.76 5.41 -3.15
CA GLU A 58 -21.62 4.67 -4.08
C GLU A 58 -21.69 5.31 -5.47
N GLU A 59 -21.73 6.65 -5.49
CA GLU A 59 -21.70 7.48 -6.68
C GLU A 59 -20.32 7.41 -7.36
N LEU A 60 -19.24 7.58 -6.58
CA LEU A 60 -17.87 7.43 -7.07
C LEU A 60 -17.68 6.09 -7.77
N VAL A 61 -18.11 4.99 -7.16
CA VAL A 61 -18.01 3.64 -7.75
C VAL A 61 -18.82 3.56 -9.06
N SER A 62 -20.01 4.16 -9.11
CA SER A 62 -20.85 4.12 -10.32
C SER A 62 -20.22 4.82 -11.52
N LEU A 63 -19.43 5.88 -11.26
CA LEU A 63 -18.78 6.70 -12.28
C LEU A 63 -17.43 6.13 -12.74
N SER A 64 -16.89 5.12 -12.04
CA SER A 64 -15.51 4.64 -12.22
C SER A 64 -15.44 3.29 -12.92
N ASP A 65 -14.33 3.03 -13.60
CA ASP A 65 -13.92 1.70 -14.07
C ASP A 65 -12.96 1.04 -13.06
N VAL A 66 -12.08 1.86 -12.46
CA VAL A 66 -11.16 1.46 -11.38
C VAL A 66 -11.38 2.37 -10.18
N VAL A 67 -11.53 1.79 -9.00
CA VAL A 67 -11.55 2.50 -7.72
C VAL A 67 -10.17 2.36 -7.06
N VAL A 68 -9.63 3.46 -6.56
CA VAL A 68 -8.34 3.50 -5.86
C VAL A 68 -8.59 3.84 -4.40
N GLU A 69 -8.25 2.91 -3.50
CA GLU A 69 -8.23 3.14 -2.06
C GLU A 69 -6.86 3.65 -1.65
N ALA A 70 -6.81 4.87 -1.11
CA ALA A 70 -5.63 5.52 -0.53
C ALA A 70 -6.00 6.25 0.79
N ALA A 71 -6.86 5.63 1.59
CA ALA A 71 -7.45 6.20 2.79
C ALA A 71 -6.91 5.55 4.07
N SER A 72 -7.35 4.33 4.38
CA SER A 72 -6.92 3.60 5.59
C SER A 72 -7.38 2.14 5.53
N GLN A 73 -6.72 1.28 6.31
CA GLN A 73 -7.12 -0.14 6.44
C GLN A 73 -8.59 -0.31 6.87
N ARG A 74 -9.09 0.59 7.73
CA ARG A 74 -10.49 0.57 8.20
C ARG A 74 -11.50 0.88 7.11
N ALA A 75 -11.11 1.63 6.08
CA ALA A 75 -11.98 1.98 4.97
C ALA A 75 -12.06 0.87 3.91
N VAL A 76 -11.04 0.00 3.83
CA VAL A 76 -10.93 -1.04 2.79
C VAL A 76 -12.17 -1.93 2.70
N PRO A 77 -12.76 -2.47 3.79
CA PRO A 77 -13.92 -3.37 3.66
C PRO A 77 -15.13 -2.73 2.99
N ALA A 78 -15.47 -1.49 3.35
CA ALA A 78 -16.59 -0.78 2.74
C ALA A 78 -16.34 -0.49 1.25
N ILE A 79 -15.14 -0.03 0.92
CA ILE A 79 -14.74 0.30 -0.46
C ILE A 79 -14.70 -0.96 -1.33
N ALA A 80 -14.13 -2.05 -0.81
CA ALA A 80 -13.99 -3.30 -1.54
C ALA A 80 -15.35 -3.92 -1.88
N ARG A 81 -16.25 -3.99 -0.90
CA ARG A 81 -17.63 -4.46 -1.13
C ARG A 81 -18.36 -3.59 -2.13
N ALA A 82 -18.27 -2.26 -2.01
CA ALA A 82 -18.95 -1.34 -2.92
C ALA A 82 -18.44 -1.45 -4.37
N ALA A 83 -17.11 -1.50 -4.55
CA ALA A 83 -16.48 -1.57 -5.87
C ALA A 83 -16.67 -2.93 -6.55
N LEU A 84 -16.28 -4.01 -5.87
CA LEU A 84 -16.25 -5.34 -6.47
C LEU A 84 -17.66 -5.90 -6.72
N ALA A 85 -18.64 -5.59 -5.87
CA ALA A 85 -20.03 -5.99 -6.09
C ALA A 85 -20.65 -5.34 -7.35
N LYS A 86 -20.10 -4.22 -7.82
CA LYS A 86 -20.50 -3.54 -9.06
C LYS A 86 -19.62 -3.90 -10.26
N GLY A 87 -18.77 -4.93 -10.15
CA GLY A 87 -17.88 -5.35 -11.23
C GLY A 87 -16.75 -4.36 -11.50
N LYS A 88 -16.41 -3.48 -10.55
CA LYS A 88 -15.35 -2.47 -10.72
C LYS A 88 -14.02 -3.03 -10.25
N ASN A 89 -12.96 -2.71 -10.97
CA ASN A 89 -11.61 -3.03 -10.51
C ASN A 89 -11.24 -2.17 -9.31
N LEU A 90 -10.36 -2.69 -8.46
CA LEU A 90 -9.98 -2.05 -7.20
C LEU A 90 -8.47 -2.07 -7.01
N MET A 91 -7.87 -0.91 -6.73
CA MET A 91 -6.51 -0.80 -6.22
C MET A 91 -6.54 -0.50 -4.73
N ILE A 92 -5.75 -1.24 -3.93
CA ILE A 92 -5.71 -1.08 -2.47
C ILE A 92 -4.30 -0.68 -2.06
N MET A 93 -4.16 0.49 -1.41
CA MET A 93 -2.91 0.95 -0.83
C MET A 93 -2.75 0.48 0.62
N SER A 94 -3.86 0.37 1.35
CA SER A 94 -3.89 -0.06 2.75
C SER A 94 -3.94 -1.58 2.86
N VAL A 95 -2.96 -2.26 2.27
CA VAL A 95 -2.91 -3.72 2.09
C VAL A 95 -3.01 -4.51 3.40
N GLY A 96 -2.62 -3.93 4.54
CA GLY A 96 -2.76 -4.58 5.84
C GLY A 96 -4.19 -5.01 6.20
N ALA A 97 -5.22 -4.42 5.59
CA ALA A 97 -6.61 -4.87 5.76
C ALA A 97 -6.84 -6.30 5.25
N LEU A 98 -6.07 -6.75 4.26
CA LEU A 98 -6.18 -8.09 3.65
C LEU A 98 -5.42 -9.17 4.44
N MET A 99 -4.87 -8.83 5.61
CA MET A 99 -4.26 -9.82 6.50
C MET A 99 -5.30 -10.59 7.34
N ASP A 100 -6.55 -10.12 7.34
CA ASP A 100 -7.70 -10.89 7.79
C ASP A 100 -8.06 -11.91 6.71
N GLY A 101 -7.89 -13.21 7.02
CA GLY A 101 -8.07 -14.30 6.06
C GLY A 101 -9.50 -14.42 5.54
N ASP A 102 -10.50 -14.21 6.40
CA ASP A 102 -11.91 -14.29 6.01
C ASP A 102 -12.27 -13.13 5.07
N PHE A 103 -11.79 -11.93 5.39
CA PHE A 103 -12.00 -10.77 4.53
C PHE A 103 -11.21 -10.88 3.22
N PHE A 104 -10.00 -11.43 3.22
CA PHE A 104 -9.25 -11.65 1.98
C PHE A 104 -9.96 -12.64 1.06
N GLN A 105 -10.50 -13.73 1.62
CA GLN A 105 -11.32 -14.68 0.87
C GLN A 105 -12.58 -14.00 0.30
N GLU A 106 -13.28 -13.19 1.09
CA GLU A 106 -14.43 -12.40 0.61
C GLU A 106 -14.05 -11.51 -0.60
N VAL A 107 -12.91 -10.84 -0.54
CA VAL A 107 -12.39 -10.00 -1.64
C VAL A 107 -12.11 -10.83 -2.89
N GLN A 108 -11.50 -12.00 -2.75
CA GLN A 108 -11.24 -12.91 -3.87
C GLN A 108 -12.55 -13.42 -4.50
N ASP A 109 -13.53 -13.80 -3.69
CA ASP A 109 -14.82 -14.30 -4.14
C ASP A 109 -15.61 -13.22 -4.88
N LEU A 110 -15.66 -12.00 -4.33
CA LEU A 110 -16.31 -10.85 -4.98
C LEU A 110 -15.65 -10.49 -6.31
N ALA A 111 -14.32 -10.49 -6.36
CA ALA A 111 -13.58 -10.18 -7.59
C ALA A 111 -13.83 -11.24 -8.67
N SER A 112 -13.77 -12.53 -8.30
CA SER A 112 -14.05 -13.65 -9.20
C SER A 112 -15.49 -13.60 -9.74
N LYS A 113 -16.48 -13.52 -8.84
CA LYS A 113 -17.91 -13.54 -9.19
C LYS A 113 -18.31 -12.41 -10.14
N ASN A 114 -17.70 -11.23 -10.01
CA ASN A 114 -18.05 -10.05 -10.79
C ASN A 114 -17.02 -9.71 -11.88
N ASN A 115 -16.15 -10.66 -12.23
CA ASN A 115 -15.07 -10.49 -13.22
C ASN A 115 -14.24 -9.20 -13.04
N SER A 116 -13.97 -8.84 -11.79
CA SER A 116 -13.16 -7.69 -11.43
C SER A 116 -11.72 -8.12 -11.16
N ARG A 117 -10.83 -7.15 -11.00
CA ARG A 117 -9.43 -7.35 -10.61
C ARG A 117 -9.09 -6.49 -9.40
N VAL A 118 -8.26 -7.04 -8.53
CA VAL A 118 -7.69 -6.35 -7.37
C VAL A 118 -6.21 -6.13 -7.62
N PHE A 119 -5.75 -4.89 -7.48
CA PHE A 119 -4.37 -4.48 -7.67
C PHE A 119 -3.75 -4.08 -6.34
N LEU A 120 -2.63 -4.72 -5.99
CA LEU A 120 -1.85 -4.42 -4.79
C LEU A 120 -0.47 -3.91 -5.24
N PRO A 121 -0.24 -2.58 -5.24
CA PRO A 121 1.07 -2.03 -5.60
C PRO A 121 2.17 -2.50 -4.66
N SER A 122 3.43 -2.50 -5.14
CA SER A 122 4.60 -2.86 -4.33
C SER A 122 4.79 -1.98 -3.10
N GLY A 123 4.20 -0.78 -3.08
CA GLY A 123 4.32 0.15 -1.97
C GLY A 123 5.73 0.69 -1.85
N ALA A 124 6.32 0.57 -0.67
CA ALA A 124 7.63 1.15 -0.35
C ALA A 124 8.82 0.18 -0.54
N ILE A 125 8.61 -0.95 -1.23
CA ILE A 125 9.64 -1.98 -1.47
C ILE A 125 9.85 -2.26 -2.96
N ALA A 126 10.93 -2.97 -3.25
CA ALA A 126 11.28 -3.51 -4.55
C ALA A 126 11.48 -5.04 -4.45
N GLY A 127 11.53 -5.73 -5.59
CA GLY A 127 11.74 -7.18 -5.67
C GLY A 127 10.47 -8.02 -5.50
N LEU A 128 9.29 -7.41 -5.47
CA LEU A 128 8.03 -8.15 -5.42
C LEU A 128 7.81 -8.99 -6.69
N ASP A 129 8.31 -8.52 -7.83
CA ASP A 129 8.40 -9.25 -9.09
C ASP A 129 9.26 -10.51 -8.98
N GLY A 130 10.45 -10.38 -8.36
CA GLY A 130 11.32 -11.50 -8.03
C GLY A 130 10.63 -12.50 -7.10
N LEU A 131 9.98 -12.02 -6.03
CA LEU A 131 9.23 -12.88 -5.11
C LEU A 131 8.05 -13.59 -5.81
N LYS A 132 7.27 -12.89 -6.63
CA LYS A 132 6.19 -13.50 -7.42
C LYS A 132 6.73 -14.62 -8.30
N SER A 133 7.87 -14.39 -8.96
CA SER A 133 8.51 -15.40 -9.80
C SER A 133 9.01 -16.59 -8.98
N ALA A 134 9.68 -16.33 -7.85
CA ALA A 134 10.12 -17.34 -6.90
C ALA A 134 8.96 -18.17 -6.33
N SER A 135 7.79 -17.57 -6.14
CA SER A 135 6.58 -18.23 -5.59
C SER A 135 5.95 -19.27 -6.52
N ILE A 136 6.44 -19.39 -7.76
CA ILE A 136 6.08 -20.49 -8.67
C ILE A 136 6.83 -21.77 -8.29
N GLY A 137 8.04 -21.65 -7.74
CA GLY A 137 8.81 -22.75 -7.17
C GLY A 137 8.74 -22.79 -5.65
N THR A 138 9.71 -23.45 -5.04
CA THR A 138 9.80 -23.58 -3.58
C THR A 138 10.59 -22.42 -2.96
N ILE A 139 9.95 -21.70 -2.05
CA ILE A 139 10.60 -20.71 -1.17
C ILE A 139 10.77 -21.32 0.22
N GLU A 140 12.00 -21.31 0.71
CA GLU A 140 12.36 -21.85 2.03
C GLU A 140 12.24 -20.79 3.13
N ARG A 141 12.62 -19.54 2.82
CA ARG A 141 12.67 -18.47 3.81
C ARG A 141 12.37 -17.11 3.19
N ILE A 142 11.60 -16.31 3.92
CA ILE A 142 11.40 -14.89 3.64
C ILE A 142 11.64 -14.10 4.92
N SER A 143 12.43 -13.03 4.82
CA SER A 143 12.59 -12.08 5.91
C SER A 143 12.50 -10.64 5.43
N LEU A 144 11.95 -9.79 6.29
CA LEU A 144 11.84 -8.35 6.12
C LEU A 144 12.44 -7.65 7.34
N THR A 145 13.45 -6.82 7.13
CA THR A 145 13.91 -5.86 8.14
C THR A 145 13.46 -4.46 7.73
N THR A 146 12.73 -3.79 8.62
CA THR A 146 12.33 -2.38 8.43
C THR A 146 13.03 -1.52 9.48
N THR A 147 13.84 -0.58 9.03
CA THR A 147 14.52 0.39 9.89
C THR A 147 13.90 1.77 9.70
N LYS A 148 13.45 2.38 10.80
CA LYS A 148 12.86 3.73 10.81
C LYS A 148 13.45 4.58 11.91
N ASN A 149 13.34 5.89 11.73
CA ASN A 149 13.55 6.82 12.83
C ASN A 149 12.51 6.55 13.94
N PRO A 150 12.88 6.60 15.23
CA PRO A 150 11.96 6.38 16.35
C PRO A 150 10.67 7.22 16.24
N LYS A 151 10.76 8.46 15.74
CA LYS A 151 9.59 9.33 15.51
C LYS A 151 8.52 8.72 14.59
N GLY A 152 8.93 7.87 13.64
CA GLY A 152 8.02 7.17 12.72
C GLY A 152 7.28 5.99 13.36
N LEU A 153 7.70 5.54 14.55
CA LEU A 153 7.13 4.42 15.29
C LEU A 153 6.30 4.87 16.51
N GLU A 154 6.33 6.16 16.85
CA GLU A 154 5.56 6.72 17.96
C GLU A 154 4.05 6.45 17.81
N GLY A 155 3.43 6.01 18.91
CA GLY A 155 2.00 5.70 18.97
C GLY A 155 1.62 4.35 18.35
N ALA A 156 2.57 3.55 17.87
CA ALA A 156 2.27 2.19 17.44
C ALA A 156 1.77 1.34 18.63
N PRO A 157 0.69 0.56 18.47
CA PRO A 157 0.11 -0.28 19.53
C PRO A 157 1.14 -1.15 20.27
N TYR A 158 2.09 -1.75 19.54
CA TYR A 158 3.12 -2.60 20.14
C TYR A 158 4.07 -1.81 21.05
N ILE A 159 4.50 -0.62 20.60
CA ILE A 159 5.39 0.27 21.38
C ILE A 159 4.71 0.67 22.69
N LEU A 160 3.43 1.03 22.62
CA LEU A 160 2.65 1.44 23.80
C LEU A 160 2.45 0.25 24.77
N LEU A 161 2.07 -0.92 24.25
CA LEU A 161 1.81 -2.12 25.05
C LEU A 161 3.08 -2.60 25.76
N GLN A 162 4.21 -2.63 25.04
CA GLN A 162 5.50 -3.06 25.56
C GLN A 162 6.25 -1.96 26.33
N LYS A 163 5.67 -0.74 26.43
CA LYS A 163 6.25 0.42 27.12
C LYS A 163 7.69 0.73 26.65
N ILE A 164 7.93 0.61 25.35
CA ILE A 164 9.25 0.85 24.76
C ILE A 164 9.51 2.36 24.73
N ASP A 165 10.54 2.83 25.44
CA ASP A 165 10.97 4.23 25.38
C ASP A 165 11.84 4.49 24.15
N LEU A 166 11.17 4.88 23.06
CA LEU A 166 11.79 5.25 21.80
C LEU A 166 12.72 6.46 21.89
N ARG A 167 12.57 7.34 22.90
CA ARG A 167 13.36 8.58 23.04
C ARG A 167 14.68 8.34 23.75
N ALA A 168 14.77 7.27 24.55
CA ALA A 168 16.00 6.85 25.22
C ALA A 168 17.02 6.17 24.27
N LEU A 169 16.62 5.85 23.04
CA LEU A 169 17.49 5.17 22.08
C LEU A 169 18.59 6.11 21.57
N THR A 170 19.85 5.74 21.79
CA THR A 170 21.05 6.41 21.26
C THR A 170 21.68 5.70 20.07
N GLN A 171 21.29 4.44 19.83
CA GLN A 171 21.74 3.60 18.72
C GLN A 171 20.58 2.75 18.18
N ALA A 172 20.79 2.14 17.01
CA ALA A 172 19.80 1.26 16.40
C ALA A 172 19.44 0.09 17.34
N ALA A 173 18.14 -0.11 17.56
CA ALA A 173 17.63 -1.17 18.41
C ALA A 173 16.45 -1.90 17.74
N VAL A 174 16.42 -3.22 17.90
CA VAL A 174 15.29 -4.03 17.47
C VAL A 174 14.16 -3.81 18.46
N VAL A 175 13.04 -3.29 17.98
CA VAL A 175 11.85 -3.01 18.82
C VAL A 175 10.75 -4.04 18.61
N PHE A 176 10.84 -4.85 17.55
CA PHE A 176 9.94 -5.96 17.29
C PHE A 176 10.63 -7.01 16.41
N GLU A 177 10.36 -8.28 16.70
CA GLU A 177 10.75 -9.42 15.89
C GLU A 177 9.67 -10.50 16.00
N GLY A 178 9.14 -10.98 14.87
CA GLY A 178 8.04 -11.93 14.87
C GLY A 178 7.38 -12.11 13.50
N ALA A 179 6.17 -12.67 13.50
CA ALA A 179 5.44 -12.93 12.25
C ALA A 179 4.90 -11.64 11.61
N ALA A 180 4.74 -11.63 10.28
CA ALA A 180 4.13 -10.50 9.58
C ALA A 180 2.72 -10.13 10.11
N SER A 181 1.90 -11.11 10.50
CA SER A 181 0.57 -10.87 11.06
C SER A 181 0.60 -10.17 12.43
N GLU A 182 1.66 -10.40 13.23
CA GLU A 182 1.88 -9.72 14.51
C GLU A 182 2.42 -8.31 14.28
N ALA A 183 3.35 -8.14 13.34
CA ALA A 183 3.85 -6.84 12.93
C ALA A 183 2.69 -5.95 12.45
N VAL A 184 1.76 -6.51 11.66
CA VAL A 184 0.60 -5.78 11.12
C VAL A 184 -0.31 -5.25 12.23
N ARG A 185 -0.60 -6.07 13.24
CA ARG A 185 -1.38 -5.66 14.42
C ARG A 185 -0.63 -4.66 15.29
N GLY A 186 0.67 -4.85 15.47
CA GLY A 186 1.52 -4.05 16.33
C GLY A 186 1.84 -2.66 15.78
N PHE A 187 1.87 -2.51 14.45
CA PHE A 187 2.37 -1.31 13.76
C PHE A 187 1.52 -0.94 12.52
N PRO A 188 0.19 -0.81 12.61
CA PRO A 188 -0.72 -0.75 11.46
C PRO A 188 -0.43 0.39 10.47
N ALA A 189 0.09 1.54 10.95
CA ALA A 189 0.48 2.66 10.09
C ALA A 189 1.79 2.45 9.31
N ASN A 190 2.56 1.40 9.60
CA ASN A 190 3.97 1.25 9.19
C ASN A 190 4.28 -0.05 8.43
N VAL A 191 3.28 -0.89 8.17
CA VAL A 191 3.47 -2.32 7.85
C VAL A 191 2.71 -2.80 6.61
N ASN A 192 2.19 -1.88 5.78
CA ASN A 192 1.65 -2.28 4.47
C ASN A 192 2.69 -3.05 3.64
N VAL A 193 3.99 -2.74 3.81
CA VAL A 193 5.10 -3.50 3.22
C VAL A 193 5.11 -4.97 3.67
N ALA A 194 4.97 -5.22 4.98
CA ALA A 194 4.93 -6.58 5.51
C ALA A 194 3.70 -7.35 5.02
N ALA A 195 2.55 -6.67 4.95
CA ALA A 195 1.31 -7.26 4.41
C ALA A 195 1.44 -7.60 2.93
N THR A 196 1.89 -6.66 2.09
CA THR A 196 2.13 -6.90 0.65
C THR A 196 3.10 -8.06 0.43
N LEU A 197 4.19 -8.13 1.20
CA LEU A 197 5.17 -9.21 1.11
C LEU A 197 4.56 -10.55 1.52
N SER A 198 3.80 -10.59 2.62
CA SER A 198 3.13 -11.80 3.11
C SER A 198 2.09 -12.34 2.13
N LEU A 199 1.35 -11.48 1.45
CA LEU A 199 0.38 -11.90 0.44
C LEU A 199 1.08 -12.45 -0.81
N ALA A 200 2.18 -11.82 -1.23
CA ALA A 200 2.99 -12.31 -2.35
C ALA A 200 3.75 -13.61 -2.04
N ALA A 201 3.99 -13.89 -0.76
CA ALA A 201 4.62 -15.13 -0.28
C ALA A 201 3.74 -16.38 -0.41
N ARG A 202 2.44 -16.24 -0.75
CA ARG A 202 1.51 -17.36 -1.00
C ARG A 202 1.52 -18.45 0.08
N GLY A 203 1.51 -18.02 1.35
CA GLY A 203 1.46 -18.92 2.51
C GLY A 203 2.82 -19.23 3.14
N VAL A 204 3.93 -18.87 2.50
CA VAL A 204 5.25 -18.97 3.12
C VAL A 204 5.37 -17.93 4.25
N PRO A 205 5.73 -18.35 5.48
CA PRO A 205 5.87 -17.42 6.60
C PRO A 205 6.92 -16.33 6.32
N VAL A 206 6.56 -15.09 6.61
CA VAL A 206 7.46 -13.94 6.52
C VAL A 206 7.90 -13.54 7.92
N HIS A 207 9.21 -13.63 8.18
CA HIS A 207 9.82 -13.16 9.43
C HIS A 207 10.09 -11.66 9.37
N VAL A 208 9.56 -10.89 10.31
CA VAL A 208 9.65 -9.43 10.30
C VAL A 208 10.47 -8.94 11.49
N LYS A 209 11.42 -8.06 11.21
CA LYS A 209 12.17 -7.28 12.19
C LYS A 209 11.87 -5.80 12.00
N ILE A 210 11.55 -5.09 13.08
CA ILE A 210 11.44 -3.63 13.08
C ILE A 210 12.55 -3.06 13.96
N VAL A 211 13.35 -2.18 13.37
CA VAL A 211 14.49 -1.53 13.99
C VAL A 211 14.17 -0.03 14.10
N ALA A 212 14.32 0.50 15.31
CA ALA A 212 14.29 1.93 15.58
C ALA A 212 15.74 2.44 15.59
N ASP A 213 16.07 3.35 14.68
CA ASP A 213 17.42 3.92 14.57
C ASP A 213 17.35 5.46 14.65
N PRO A 214 17.85 6.09 15.74
CA PRO A 214 17.78 7.54 15.90
C PRO A 214 18.59 8.30 14.84
N ASN A 215 19.57 7.65 14.19
CA ASN A 215 20.49 8.27 13.23
C ASN A 215 20.04 8.09 11.77
N ILE A 216 18.98 7.32 11.51
CA ILE A 216 18.46 7.13 10.15
C ILE A 216 17.58 8.30 9.71
N HIS A 217 17.80 8.78 8.49
CA HIS A 217 17.02 9.85 7.86
C HIS A 217 16.07 9.36 6.74
N VAL A 218 16.07 8.05 6.49
CA VAL A 218 15.26 7.37 5.48
C VAL A 218 14.48 6.23 6.12
N ASN A 219 13.41 5.78 5.47
CA ASN A 219 12.77 4.51 5.81
C ASN A 219 13.46 3.40 5.00
N ARG A 220 14.21 2.53 5.68
CA ARG A 220 14.92 1.42 5.03
C ARG A 220 14.12 0.13 5.13
N HIS A 221 13.97 -0.57 4.01
CA HIS A 221 13.40 -1.92 3.95
C HIS A 221 14.39 -2.85 3.28
N GLU A 222 14.69 -3.97 3.95
CA GLU A 222 15.62 -4.99 3.50
C GLU A 222 14.86 -6.32 3.44
N ILE A 223 14.83 -6.94 2.26
CA ILE A 223 14.15 -8.23 2.04
C ILE A 223 15.18 -9.26 1.64
N VAL A 224 15.10 -10.43 2.27
CA VAL A 224 15.84 -11.63 1.86
C VAL A 224 14.82 -12.72 1.56
N VAL A 225 14.91 -13.29 0.36
CA VAL A 225 14.12 -14.47 -0.06
C VAL A 225 15.12 -15.55 -0.45
N GLU A 226 14.96 -16.76 0.11
CA GLU A 226 15.79 -17.92 -0.18
C GLU A 226 14.91 -19.09 -0.60
N GLY A 227 15.34 -19.84 -1.61
CA GLY A 227 14.67 -21.03 -2.10
C GLY A 227 15.49 -21.73 -3.17
N GLU A 228 14.89 -22.69 -3.85
CA GLU A 228 15.57 -23.49 -4.89
C GLU A 228 16.07 -22.64 -6.08
N PHE A 229 15.42 -21.50 -6.32
CA PHE A 229 15.82 -20.52 -7.33
C PHE A 229 17.12 -19.77 -6.97
N GLY A 230 17.61 -19.90 -5.74
CA GLY A 230 18.74 -19.15 -5.19
C GLY A 230 18.32 -18.16 -4.11
N LYS A 231 18.90 -16.96 -4.13
CA LYS A 231 18.67 -15.93 -3.12
C LYS A 231 18.40 -14.56 -3.75
N ILE A 232 17.36 -13.87 -3.29
CA ILE A 232 17.07 -12.48 -3.61
C ILE A 232 17.41 -11.62 -2.40
N PHE A 233 18.19 -10.56 -2.63
CA PHE A 233 18.42 -9.49 -1.68
C PHE A 233 17.89 -8.19 -2.27
N THR A 234 17.05 -7.50 -1.52
CA THR A 234 16.67 -6.13 -1.87
C THR A 234 16.88 -5.20 -0.69
N LYS A 235 17.26 -3.96 -1.01
CA LYS A 235 17.40 -2.88 -0.05
C LYS A 235 16.81 -1.62 -0.68
N VAL A 236 15.84 -1.02 -0.01
CA VAL A 236 15.22 0.23 -0.43
C VAL A 236 15.37 1.25 0.67
N GLU A 237 15.97 2.39 0.36
CA GLU A 237 16.08 3.54 1.26
C GLU A 237 15.16 4.65 0.76
N ASN A 238 13.99 4.77 1.40
CA ASN A 238 12.97 5.71 0.98
C ASN A 238 13.12 7.05 1.67
N VAL A 239 13.09 8.12 0.88
CA VAL A 239 12.81 9.45 1.42
C VAL A 239 11.36 9.50 1.93
N PRO A 240 11.12 10.05 3.13
CA PRO A 240 9.77 10.33 3.60
C PRO A 240 9.02 11.25 2.64
N SER A 241 7.71 11.08 2.52
CA SER A 241 6.89 12.01 1.74
C SER A 241 6.95 13.41 2.36
N PRO A 242 7.13 14.48 1.56
CA PRO A 242 7.13 15.85 2.07
C PRO A 242 5.85 16.23 2.82
N SER A 243 4.71 15.62 2.45
CA SER A 243 3.40 15.90 3.06
C SER A 243 3.05 14.98 4.23
N ASN A 244 3.74 13.84 4.38
CA ASN A 244 3.54 12.91 5.50
C ASN A 244 4.81 12.08 5.75
N PRO A 245 5.63 12.43 6.78
CA PRO A 245 6.86 11.71 7.08
C PRO A 245 6.70 10.23 7.43
N LYS A 246 5.49 9.79 7.82
CA LYS A 246 5.21 8.37 8.11
C LYS A 246 5.10 7.52 6.84
N THR A 247 4.83 8.15 5.70
CA THR A 247 4.62 7.49 4.41
C THR A 247 5.84 7.66 3.51
N SER A 248 6.33 6.57 2.93
CA SER A 248 7.38 6.62 1.91
C SER A 248 6.85 7.17 0.60
N TYR A 249 7.56 8.11 -0.04
CA TYR A 249 7.15 8.68 -1.33
C TYR A 249 7.01 7.62 -2.43
N LEU A 250 7.87 6.59 -2.41
CA LEU A 250 7.81 5.45 -3.34
C LEU A 250 6.46 4.73 -3.33
N ALA A 251 5.73 4.72 -2.20
CA ALA A 251 4.42 4.10 -2.14
C ALA A 251 3.43 4.76 -3.11
N ALA A 252 3.43 6.10 -3.18
CA ALA A 252 2.61 6.82 -4.15
C ALA A 252 3.07 6.56 -5.60
N LEU A 253 4.38 6.54 -5.84
CA LEU A 253 4.94 6.22 -7.16
C LEU A 253 4.58 4.80 -7.61
N SER A 254 4.56 3.83 -6.71
CA SER A 254 4.16 2.45 -7.01
C SER A 254 2.69 2.35 -7.45
N ALA A 255 1.81 3.17 -6.85
CA ALA A 255 0.40 3.25 -7.23
C ALA A 255 0.26 3.86 -8.63
N ILE A 256 0.97 4.96 -8.89
CA ILE A 256 1.01 5.60 -10.21
C ILE A 256 1.54 4.62 -11.27
N ALA A 257 2.63 3.91 -10.98
CA ALA A 257 3.19 2.91 -11.89
C ALA A 257 2.21 1.75 -12.13
N THR A 258 1.48 1.31 -11.11
CA THR A 258 0.47 0.26 -11.26
C THR A 258 -0.69 0.75 -12.13
N LEU A 259 -1.20 1.98 -11.93
CA LEU A 259 -2.25 2.56 -12.78
C LEU A 259 -1.80 2.75 -14.22
N ARG A 260 -0.56 3.23 -14.43
CA ARG A 260 0.05 3.29 -15.76
C ARG A 260 0.08 1.93 -16.42
N SER A 261 0.52 0.91 -15.68
CA SER A 261 0.54 -0.45 -16.22
C SER A 261 -0.83 -0.90 -16.70
N ILE A 262 -1.94 -0.48 -16.08
CA ILE A 262 -3.30 -0.87 -16.53
C ILE A 262 -3.63 -0.30 -17.91
N VAL A 263 -3.16 0.92 -18.21
CA VAL A 263 -3.47 1.63 -19.47
C VAL A 263 -2.41 1.46 -20.55
N ASP A 264 -1.16 1.18 -20.17
CA ASP A 264 -0.03 1.07 -21.10
C ASP A 264 -0.12 -0.24 -21.92
N PRO A 265 0.11 -0.19 -23.25
CA PRO A 265 0.02 -1.37 -24.11
C PRO A 265 1.20 -2.35 -23.94
N VAL A 266 2.32 -1.87 -23.40
CA VAL A 266 3.53 -2.65 -23.15
C VAL A 266 3.69 -2.85 -21.64
N LYS A 267 3.92 -4.08 -21.23
CA LYS A 267 4.17 -4.45 -19.83
C LYS A 267 5.64 -4.81 -19.63
N ILE A 268 6.22 -4.33 -18.54
CA ILE A 268 7.59 -4.62 -18.13
C ILE A 268 7.53 -5.23 -16.72
N GLY A 269 8.21 -6.36 -16.51
CA GLY A 269 8.15 -7.11 -15.24
C GLY A 269 6.92 -8.05 -15.15
N THR A 270 6.60 -8.50 -13.93
CA THR A 270 5.49 -9.46 -13.64
C THR A 270 4.38 -8.92 -12.74
#